data_AF-A0A9P5YQM4-F1
#
_entry.id   AF-A0A9P5YQM4-F1
#
_cell.length_a   1.000
_cell.length_b   1.000
_cell.length_c   1.000
_cell.angle_alpha   90.00
_cell.angle_beta   90.00
_cell.angle_gamma   90.00
#
_symmetry.space_group_name_H-M   'P 1'
#
loop_
_entity.id
_entity.type
_entity.pdbx_description
1 polymer ?
#
loop_
_entity_poly.entity_id
_entity_poly.type
_entity_poly.pdbx_seq_one_letter_code
_entity_poly.pdbx_strand_id
1 'polypeptide(L)'
;MRFAACLLAFASSALAYSVSTPNSVEGWSNVGSQPLVWQRVDTDRKNFTALLVNQVRFDPQILAALVDGTLGTTKLNPPSGGWPTGAGFRVNLVQDDTDLNAILAQSQIFNISAPTTTTTTSTGM
;
A
#
# COMPACT_ATOMS: atom_id res chain seq x y z
N MET A 1 -48.00 -22.61 19.95
CA MET A 1 -46.75 -23.04 19.29
C MET A 1 -45.83 -21.84 19.25
N ARG A 2 -44.64 -21.92 19.87
CA ARG A 2 -43.69 -20.81 19.95
C ARG A 2 -42.84 -20.83 18.68
N PHE A 3 -42.99 -19.82 17.82
CA PHE A 3 -42.14 -19.64 16.64
C PHE A 3 -40.77 -19.13 17.10
N ALA A 4 -39.77 -20.00 17.08
CA ALA A 4 -38.37 -19.60 17.18
C ALA A 4 -37.90 -19.20 15.77
N ALA A 5 -37.89 -17.90 15.47
CA ALA A 5 -37.27 -17.39 14.26
C ALA A 5 -35.75 -17.37 14.48
N CYS A 6 -35.05 -18.38 13.95
CA CYS A 6 -33.59 -18.36 13.86
C CYS A 6 -33.17 -17.34 12.81
N LEU A 7 -32.77 -16.14 13.25
CA LEU A 7 -32.04 -15.17 12.43
C LEU A 7 -30.63 -15.72 12.16
N LEU A 8 -30.42 -16.33 11.00
CA LEU A 8 -29.08 -16.60 10.48
C LEU A 8 -28.46 -15.26 10.06
N ALA A 9 -27.64 -14.68 10.94
CA ALA A 9 -26.77 -13.58 10.55
C ALA A 9 -25.68 -14.13 9.61
N PHE A 10 -25.83 -13.91 8.30
CA PHE A 10 -24.73 -14.07 7.36
C PHE A 10 -23.72 -12.95 7.62
N ALA A 11 -22.68 -13.23 8.40
CA ALA A 11 -21.48 -12.40 8.41
C ALA A 11 -20.82 -12.55 7.03
N SER A 12 -21.15 -11.66 6.08
CA SER A 12 -20.40 -11.55 4.84
C SER A 12 -19.02 -11.03 5.20
N SER A 13 -18.04 -11.93 5.31
CA SER A 13 -16.64 -11.54 5.28
C SER A 13 -16.35 -11.00 3.89
N ALA A 14 -16.60 -9.71 3.68
CA ALA A 14 -16.06 -8.99 2.54
C ALA A 14 -14.54 -8.99 2.73
N LEU A 15 -13.87 -9.99 2.16
CA LEU A 15 -12.45 -9.90 1.90
C LEU A 15 -12.32 -8.67 1.00
N ALA A 16 -11.69 -7.61 1.49
CA ALA A 16 -11.36 -6.44 0.69
C ALA A 16 -9.92 -6.59 0.20
N TYR A 17 -9.47 -5.66 -0.64
CA TYR A 17 -8.05 -5.51 -0.91
C TYR A 17 -7.20 -5.61 0.38
N SER A 18 -6.08 -6.32 0.30
CA SER A 18 -5.08 -6.36 1.39
C SER A 18 -3.71 -6.05 0.83
N VAL A 19 -2.97 -5.12 1.43
CA VAL A 19 -1.63 -4.76 0.98
C VAL A 19 -0.60 -5.58 1.75
N SER A 20 0.19 -6.38 1.03
CA SER A 20 1.26 -7.20 1.62
C SER A 20 2.62 -6.52 1.61
N THR A 21 2.89 -5.66 0.62
CA THR A 21 4.14 -4.88 0.51
C THR A 21 3.81 -3.49 -0.02
N PRO A 22 4.30 -2.40 0.58
CA PRO A 22 5.23 -2.35 1.72
C PRO A 22 4.57 -2.75 3.05
N ASN A 23 5.41 -3.14 4.02
CA ASN A 23 4.99 -3.52 5.36
C ASN A 23 6.06 -3.16 6.41
N SER A 24 5.86 -3.53 7.68
CA SER A 24 6.77 -3.16 8.77
C SER A 24 8.16 -3.83 8.68
N VAL A 25 8.30 -4.91 7.91
CA VAL A 25 9.54 -5.66 7.70
C VAL A 25 10.19 -5.27 6.36
N GLU A 26 9.39 -5.23 5.30
CA GLU A 26 9.80 -4.82 3.95
C GLU A 26 9.30 -3.41 3.64
N GLY A 27 10.09 -2.42 4.04
CA GLY A 27 9.90 -1.03 3.66
C GLY A 27 10.37 -0.73 2.23
N TRP A 28 10.43 0.55 1.90
CA TRP A 28 10.94 1.01 0.61
C TRP A 28 12.33 1.64 0.76
N SER A 29 13.07 1.68 -0.34
CA SER A 29 14.25 2.54 -0.45
C SER A 29 13.87 3.90 -1.04
N ASN A 30 14.73 4.90 -0.83
CA ASN A 30 14.53 6.23 -1.39
C ASN A 30 15.04 6.37 -2.85
N VAL A 31 15.33 5.26 -3.55
CA VAL A 31 15.88 5.25 -4.91
C VAL A 31 15.12 4.31 -5.83
N GLY A 32 14.99 4.67 -7.11
CA GLY A 32 14.36 3.82 -8.12
C GLY A 32 12.88 3.51 -7.86
N SER A 33 12.30 2.60 -8.65
CA SER A 33 10.90 2.21 -8.48
C SER A 33 10.73 1.25 -7.30
N GLN A 34 9.65 1.43 -6.54
CA GLN A 34 9.36 0.66 -5.33
C GLN A 34 8.18 -0.30 -5.53
N PRO A 35 8.20 -1.50 -4.92
CA PRO A 35 7.15 -2.49 -5.12
C PRO A 35 5.89 -2.16 -4.30
N LEU A 36 4.72 -2.33 -4.94
CA LEU A 36 3.43 -2.43 -4.27
C LEU A 36 2.84 -3.80 -4.59
N VAL A 37 2.44 -4.55 -3.57
CA VAL A 37 1.88 -5.90 -3.70
C VAL A 37 0.62 -6.00 -2.85
N TRP A 38 -0.43 -6.59 -3.42
CA TRP A 38 -1.72 -6.73 -2.78
C TRP A 38 -2.42 -8.03 -3.15
N GLN A 39 -3.41 -8.40 -2.36
CA GLN A 39 -4.41 -9.40 -2.69
C GLN A 39 -5.73 -8.71 -2.95
N ARG A 40 -6.48 -9.25 -3.90
CA ARG A 40 -7.81 -8.80 -4.31
C ARG A 40 -8.73 -10.01 -4.29
N VAL A 41 -9.99 -9.85 -3.94
CA VAL A 41 -11.03 -10.84 -4.24
C VAL A 41 -11.98 -10.34 -5.33
N ASP A 42 -12.74 -11.25 -5.92
CA ASP A 42 -13.50 -10.92 -7.13
C ASP A 42 -14.59 -9.87 -6.96
N THR A 43 -15.07 -9.65 -5.73
CA THR A 43 -16.04 -8.60 -5.41
C THR A 43 -15.42 -7.20 -5.30
N ASP A 44 -14.09 -7.09 -5.21
CA ASP A 44 -13.42 -5.81 -5.17
C ASP A 44 -13.47 -5.10 -6.53
N ARG A 45 -13.35 -3.77 -6.50
CA ARG A 45 -13.16 -2.96 -7.71
C ARG A 45 -11.95 -3.45 -8.50
N LYS A 46 -11.97 -3.28 -9.83
CA LYS A 46 -10.86 -3.72 -10.70
C LYS A 46 -9.68 -2.75 -10.72
N ASN A 47 -9.86 -1.54 -10.22
CA ASN A 47 -8.81 -0.53 -10.19
C ASN A 47 -8.84 0.28 -8.89
N PHE A 48 -7.71 0.93 -8.60
CA PHE A 48 -7.54 1.83 -7.48
C PHE A 48 -6.49 2.90 -7.82
N THR A 49 -6.40 3.92 -6.96
CA THR A 49 -5.30 4.88 -6.93
C THR A 49 -4.40 4.59 -5.73
N ALA A 50 -3.08 4.55 -5.94
CA ALA A 50 -2.09 4.37 -4.89
C ALA A 50 -1.67 5.74 -4.32
N LEU A 51 -1.91 5.95 -3.03
CA LEU A 51 -1.65 7.20 -2.33
C LEU A 51 -0.65 6.97 -1.19
N LEU A 52 0.48 7.69 -1.20
CA LEU A 52 1.43 7.70 -0.10
C LEU A 52 1.02 8.75 0.93
N VAL A 53 1.01 8.36 2.21
CA VAL A 53 0.69 9.26 3.32
C VAL A 53 1.68 9.09 4.46
N ASN A 54 1.84 10.13 5.28
CA ASN A 54 2.53 10.06 6.57
C ASN A 54 1.88 11.06 7.53
N GLN A 55 1.53 10.60 8.74
CA GLN A 55 0.68 11.35 9.67
C GLN A 55 1.36 12.56 10.34
N VAL A 56 2.68 12.79 10.13
CA VAL A 56 3.44 13.79 10.90
C VAL A 56 3.79 15.03 10.09
N ARG A 57 4.45 14.90 8.93
CA ARG A 57 4.92 16.04 8.10
C ARG A 57 4.98 15.69 6.61
N PHE A 58 3.89 15.18 6.04
CA PHE A 58 3.84 14.83 4.63
C PHE A 58 2.46 15.07 4.06
N ASP A 59 2.39 15.88 3.02
CA ASP A 59 1.17 16.02 2.25
C ASP A 59 0.93 14.74 1.45
N PRO A 60 -0.31 14.21 1.41
CA PRO A 60 -0.62 13.02 0.64
C PRO A 60 -0.16 13.12 -0.82
N GLN A 61 0.52 12.08 -1.30
CA GLN A 61 1.10 12.06 -2.64
C GLN A 61 0.50 10.92 -3.46
N ILE A 62 -0.15 11.27 -4.57
CA ILE A 62 -0.59 10.26 -5.55
C ILE A 62 0.66 9.69 -6.24
N LEU A 63 0.81 8.38 -6.18
CA LEU A 63 1.93 7.65 -6.79
C LEU A 63 1.57 7.04 -8.14
N ALA A 64 0.33 6.55 -8.26
CA ALA A 64 -0.22 6.03 -9.50
C ALA A 64 -1.75 6.05 -9.43
N ALA A 65 -2.40 6.48 -10.51
CA ALA A 65 -3.84 6.41 -10.68
C ALA A 65 -4.22 5.26 -11.63
N LEU A 66 -5.47 4.79 -11.55
CA LEU A 66 -6.00 3.73 -12.42
C LEU A 66 -5.14 2.46 -12.45
N VAL A 67 -4.53 2.11 -11.31
CA VAL A 67 -3.75 0.87 -11.20
C VAL A 67 -4.68 -0.31 -11.40
N ASP A 68 -4.31 -1.23 -12.30
CA ASP A 68 -5.05 -2.47 -12.52
C ASP A 68 -4.88 -3.40 -11.31
N GLY A 69 -5.92 -3.48 -10.49
CA GLY A 69 -5.95 -4.25 -9.26
C GLY A 69 -6.04 -5.76 -9.47
N THR A 70 -6.24 -6.23 -10.71
CA THR A 70 -6.23 -7.66 -11.04
C THR A 70 -4.81 -8.23 -11.11
N LEU A 71 -3.78 -7.37 -11.19
CA LEU A 71 -2.38 -7.79 -11.33
C LEU A 71 -1.77 -8.30 -10.02
N GLY A 72 -2.29 -7.89 -8.86
CA GLY A 72 -1.74 -8.23 -7.54
C GLY A 72 -0.39 -7.56 -7.22
N THR A 73 0.26 -6.90 -8.18
CA THR A 73 1.50 -6.15 -7.97
C THR A 73 1.71 -5.05 -9.01
N THR A 74 2.42 -4.00 -8.63
CA THR A 74 2.97 -2.98 -9.54
C THR A 74 4.25 -2.38 -9.00
N LYS A 75 4.94 -1.57 -9.81
CA LYS A 75 6.06 -0.73 -9.38
C LYS A 75 5.65 0.73 -9.42
N LEU A 76 5.91 1.44 -8.33
CA LEU A 76 5.63 2.87 -8.18
C LEU A 76 6.92 3.64 -8.41
N ASN A 77 6.85 4.70 -9.22
CA ASN A 77 7.99 5.56 -9.50
C ASN A 77 8.07 6.69 -8.46
N PRO A 78 9.28 7.24 -8.22
CA PRO A 78 9.42 8.37 -7.31
C PRO A 78 8.61 9.58 -7.82
N PRO A 79 8.04 10.38 -6.90
CA PRO A 79 7.56 11.73 -7.21
C PRO A 79 8.66 12.61 -7.80
N SER A 80 8.30 13.78 -8.35
CA SER A 80 9.26 14.72 -8.97
C SER A 80 10.39 15.14 -8.02
N GLY A 81 10.12 15.24 -6.72
CA GLY A 81 11.11 15.53 -5.67
C GLY A 81 11.92 14.32 -5.19
N GLY A 82 11.73 13.15 -5.79
CA GLY A 82 12.26 11.88 -5.29
C GLY A 82 11.41 11.27 -4.18
N TRP A 83 11.88 10.15 -3.64
CA TRP A 83 11.26 9.53 -2.48
C TRP A 83 11.63 10.29 -1.20
N PRO A 84 10.66 10.57 -0.31
CA PRO A 84 10.97 11.07 1.02
C PRO A 84 11.68 9.98 1.83
N THR A 85 12.55 10.37 2.77
CA THR A 85 13.20 9.44 3.71
C THR A 85 12.60 9.64 5.10
N GLY A 86 12.32 8.55 5.81
CA GLY A 86 11.82 8.59 7.18
C GLY A 86 10.98 7.38 7.58
N ALA A 87 10.29 7.51 8.69
CA ALA A 87 9.40 6.51 9.26
C ALA A 87 7.94 7.00 9.28
N GLY A 88 7.00 6.07 9.41
CA GLY A 88 5.58 6.41 9.59
C GLY A 88 4.79 6.51 8.27
N PHE A 89 5.32 5.96 7.18
CA PHE A 89 4.64 5.96 5.90
C PHE A 89 3.59 4.86 5.81
N ARG A 90 2.53 5.11 5.05
CA ARG A 90 1.56 4.10 4.61
C ARG A 90 1.21 4.33 3.14
N VAL A 91 0.91 3.24 2.44
CA VAL A 91 0.26 3.29 1.14
C VAL A 91 -1.22 3.00 1.36
N ASN A 92 -2.07 3.94 0.94
CA ASN A 92 -3.50 3.74 0.86
C ASN A 92 -3.85 3.36 -0.58
N LEU A 93 -4.64 2.32 -0.75
CA LEU A 93 -5.36 2.07 -1.99
C LEU A 93 -6.69 2.79 -1.86
N VAL A 94 -6.91 3.82 -2.67
CA VAL A 94 -8.12 4.63 -2.64
C VAL A 94 -8.92 4.41 -3.92
N GLN A 95 -10.20 4.77 -3.86
CA GLN A 95 -11.16 4.56 -4.94
C GLN A 95 -10.72 5.20 -6.26
N ASP A 96 -10.25 6.45 -6.25
CA ASP A 96 -9.75 7.18 -7.42
C ASP A 96 -8.94 8.41 -6.97
N ASP A 97 -8.43 9.18 -7.93
CA ASP A 97 -7.62 10.39 -7.68
C ASP A 97 -8.44 11.64 -7.29
N THR A 98 -9.76 11.57 -7.33
CA THR A 98 -10.67 12.65 -6.92
C THR A 98 -11.23 12.47 -5.51
N ASP A 99 -11.41 11.22 -5.07
CA ASP A 99 -11.80 10.87 -3.70
C ASP A 99 -10.70 10.09 -2.98
N LEU A 100 -9.73 10.84 -2.44
CA LEU A 100 -8.60 10.30 -1.70
C LEU A 100 -8.96 9.76 -0.31
N ASN A 101 -10.20 9.96 0.17
CA ASN A 101 -10.65 9.52 1.49
C ASN A 101 -11.45 8.21 1.44
N ALA A 102 -11.95 7.83 0.26
CA ALA A 102 -12.56 6.53 0.01
C ALA A 102 -11.49 5.42 -0.05
N ILE A 103 -10.99 5.04 1.12
CA ILE A 103 -9.95 4.03 1.31
C ILE A 103 -10.53 2.64 1.10
N LEU A 104 -9.94 1.89 0.16
CA LEU A 104 -10.24 0.48 -0.11
C LEU A 104 -9.36 -0.46 0.74
N ALA A 105 -8.09 -0.08 0.92
CA ALA A 105 -7.13 -0.81 1.75
C ALA A 105 -5.98 0.09 2.19
N GLN A 106 -5.24 -0.35 3.22
CA GLN A 106 -4.04 0.32 3.69
C GLN A 106 -2.94 -0.69 3.97
N SER A 107 -1.71 -0.32 3.65
CA SER A 107 -0.52 -1.04 4.10
C SER A 107 -0.34 -0.94 5.61
N GLN A 108 0.47 -1.83 6.17
CA GLN A 108 1.09 -1.56 7.48
C GLN A 108 1.98 -0.31 7.41
N ILE A 109 2.30 0.25 8.57
CA ILE A 109 3.29 1.34 8.64
C ILE A 109 4.66 0.79 8.25
N PHE A 110 5.38 1.54 7.44
CA PHE A 110 6.73 1.20 7.00
C PHE A 110 7.65 2.42 6.98
N ASN A 111 8.93 2.16 6.74
CA ASN A 111 9.97 3.17 6.61
C ASN A 111 10.45 3.26 5.16
N ILE A 112 10.80 4.47 4.74
CA ILE A 112 11.53 4.71 3.49
C ILE A 112 12.95 5.11 3.85
N SER A 113 13.93 4.30 3.43
CA SER A 113 15.32 4.42 3.88
C SER A 113 16.29 4.59 2.72
N ALA A 114 17.45 5.21 2.99
CA ALA A 114 18.55 5.20 2.02
C ALA A 114 18.99 3.76 1.74
N PRO A 115 19.38 3.41 0.49
CA PRO A 115 19.94 2.10 0.21
C PRO A 115 21.15 1.85 1.11
N THR A 116 21.23 0.65 1.70
CA THR A 116 22.40 0.27 2.51
C THR A 116 23.59 0.09 1.58
N THR A 117 24.49 1.07 1.53
CA THR A 117 25.78 0.92 0.85
C THR A 117 26.64 -0.04 1.67
N THR A 118 26.64 -1.33 1.33
CA THR A 118 27.60 -2.27 1.92
C THR A 118 28.95 -2.00 1.28
N THR A 119 29.77 -1.16 1.90
CA THR A 119 31.16 -0.97 1.49
C THR A 119 31.93 -2.25 1.82
N THR A 120 32.00 -3.20 0.90
CA THR A 120 32.98 -4.29 1.00
C THR A 120 34.36 -3.69 0.80
N THR A 121 35.03 -3.29 1.88
CA THR A 121 36.46 -3.04 1.88
C THR A 121 37.17 -4.35 1.53
N SER A 122 37.50 -4.51 0.25
CA SER A 122 38.51 -5.46 -0.19
C SER A 122 39.86 -4.97 0.35
N THR A 123 40.25 -5.40 1.55
CA THR A 123 41.66 -5.35 1.98
C THR A 123 42.44 -6.32 1.10
N GLY A 124 42.87 -5.83 -0.05
CA GLY A 124 43.95 -6.41 -0.83
C GLY A 124 45.23 -5.68 -0.48
N MET A 125 46.10 -6.32 0.29
CA MET A 125 47.56 -6.33 0.21
C MET A 125 48.11 -7.30 1.27
#